data_AF-A0A1C2GT51-F1
#
_entry.id   AF-A0A1C2GT51-F1
#
_cell.length_a   1.000
_cell.length_b   1.000
_cell.length_c   1.000
_cell.angle_alpha   90.00
_cell.angle_beta   90.00
_cell.angle_gamma   90.00
#
_symmetry.space_group_name_H-M   'P 1'
#
loop_
_entity.id
_entity.type
_entity.pdbx_description
1 polymer ?
#
loop_
_entity_poly.entity_id
_entity_poly.type
_entity_poly.pdbx_seq_one_letter_code
_entity_poly.pdbx_strand_id
1 'polypeptide(L)'
;MYPMQPGVVSYFQFNNDGTWSQAFTFGNTAPDLTASSGTYVLKSDTTFEMIAANNQVLPCKITRLTPAAFTFHRTTSTLFDGITPGTIERIFILKK
;
A
#
# COMPACT_ATOMS: atom_id res chain seq x y z
N MET A 1 3.37 -19.70 3.51
CA MET A 1 2.31 -19.09 2.68
C MET A 1 1.07 -18.97 3.53
N TYR A 2 0.69 -17.78 3.98
CA TYR A 2 -0.57 -17.61 4.72
C TYR A 2 -1.72 -17.65 3.72
N PRO A 3 -2.76 -18.47 3.93
CA PRO A 3 -3.92 -18.53 3.05
C PRO A 3 -4.62 -17.17 3.06
N MET A 4 -4.98 -16.66 1.88
CA MET A 4 -5.84 -15.48 1.76
C MET A 4 -7.25 -15.86 2.26
N GLN A 5 -7.50 -15.67 3.56
CA GLN A 5 -8.82 -15.86 4.15
C GLN A 5 -9.79 -14.78 3.61
N PRO A 6 -11.00 -15.16 3.17
CA PRO A 6 -12.03 -14.19 2.80
C PRO A 6 -12.31 -13.24 3.96
N GLY A 7 -12.33 -11.92 3.70
CA GLY A 7 -12.65 -10.90 4.70
C GLY A 7 -11.46 -10.11 5.27
N VAL A 8 -10.24 -10.28 4.72
CA VAL A 8 -9.12 -9.38 5.05
C VAL A 8 -9.33 -8.03 4.36
N VAL A 9 -9.55 -6.99 5.15
CA VAL A 9 -9.60 -5.60 4.68
C VAL A 9 -8.27 -4.93 5.02
N SER A 10 -7.67 -4.27 4.03
CA SER A 10 -6.48 -3.47 4.26
C SER A 10 -6.86 -2.00 4.41
N TYR A 11 -6.43 -1.40 5.51
CA TYR A 11 -6.59 0.02 5.80
C TYR A 11 -5.27 0.73 5.54
N PHE A 12 -5.35 1.88 4.91
CA PHE A 12 -4.21 2.75 4.64
C PHE A 12 -4.53 4.15 5.15
N GLN A 13 -3.55 4.77 5.79
CA GLN A 13 -3.60 6.16 6.20
C GLN A 13 -2.34 6.86 5.71
N PHE A 14 -2.52 7.96 4.97
CA PHE A 14 -1.45 8.84 4.54
C PHE A 14 -1.59 10.14 5.34
N ASN A 15 -0.55 10.47 6.11
CA ASN A 15 -0.55 11.59 7.05
C ASN A 15 0.08 12.83 6.41
N ASN A 16 -0.39 14.02 6.81
CA ASN A 16 0.14 15.28 6.29
C ASN A 16 1.60 15.56 6.65
N ASP A 17 2.16 14.82 7.61
CA ASP A 17 3.58 14.89 7.99
C ASP A 17 4.49 14.05 7.07
N GLY A 18 3.95 13.44 6.01
CA GLY A 18 4.70 12.61 5.07
C GLY A 18 4.86 11.16 5.51
N THR A 19 4.18 10.72 6.57
CA THR A 19 4.17 9.31 7.00
C THR A 19 2.97 8.56 6.44
N TRP A 20 3.09 7.23 6.34
CA TRP A 20 1.97 6.35 6.04
C TRP A 20 1.92 5.19 7.03
N SER A 21 0.72 4.67 7.25
CA SER A 21 0.46 3.45 8.00
C SER A 21 -0.51 2.53 7.26
N GLN A 22 -0.33 1.23 7.46
CA GLN A 22 -1.14 0.18 6.90
C GLN A 22 -1.49 -0.82 8.01
N ALA A 23 -2.75 -1.22 8.04
CA ALA A 23 -3.24 -2.32 8.87
C ALA A 23 -4.00 -3.34 8.03
N PHE A 24 -4.06 -4.56 8.54
CA PHE A 24 -4.97 -5.59 8.07
C PHE A 24 -5.94 -5.90 9.20
N THR A 25 -7.24 -5.87 8.93
CA THR A 25 -8.23 -6.33 9.89
C THR A 25 -8.90 -7.60 9.41
N PHE A 26 -9.31 -8.39 10.40
CA PHE A 26 -10.17 -9.54 10.24
C PHE A 26 -11.51 -9.18 10.88
N GLY A 27 -12.56 -9.01 10.09
CA GLY A 27 -13.89 -8.64 10.59
C GLY A 27 -14.02 -7.18 11.04
N ASN A 28 -14.88 -6.92 12.04
CA ASN A 28 -15.31 -5.57 12.45
C ASN A 28 -14.41 -4.90 13.53
N THR A 29 -13.22 -5.44 13.79
CA THR A 29 -12.29 -4.84 14.77
C THR A 29 -11.61 -3.62 14.16
N ALA A 30 -11.44 -2.56 14.96
CA ALA A 30 -10.70 -1.37 14.52
C ALA A 30 -9.25 -1.75 14.13
N PRO A 31 -8.72 -1.23 13.01
CA PRO A 31 -7.36 -1.53 12.57
C PRO A 31 -6.30 -1.01 13.54
N ASP A 32 -5.33 -1.86 13.89
CA ASP A 32 -4.07 -1.43 14.49
C ASP A 32 -3.12 -0.95 13.40
N LEU A 33 -3.07 0.37 13.21
CA LEU A 33 -2.26 1.06 12.20
C LEU A 33 -0.76 1.11 12.55
N THR A 34 -0.29 0.37 13.56
CA THR A 34 1.15 0.27 13.87
C THR A 34 1.85 -0.88 13.14
N ALA A 35 1.10 -1.80 12.50
CA ALA A 35 1.63 -3.05 11.96
C ALA A 35 2.57 -2.87 10.75
N SER A 36 2.38 -1.82 9.95
CA SER A 36 3.23 -1.49 8.81
C SER A 36 3.21 0.01 8.58
N SER A 37 4.38 0.64 8.57
CA SER A 37 4.50 2.08 8.44
C SER A 37 5.76 2.50 7.70
N GLY A 38 5.81 3.78 7.34
CA GLY A 38 6.95 4.37 6.68
C GLY A 38 6.71 5.82 6.30
N THR A 39 7.52 6.33 5.37
CA THR A 39 7.35 7.66 4.78
C THR A 39 6.90 7.55 3.33
N TYR A 40 6.30 8.60 2.79
CA TYR A 40 6.01 8.70 1.36
C TYR A 40 6.53 10.00 0.78
N VAL A 41 6.91 9.96 -0.50
CA VAL A 41 7.42 11.12 -1.22
C VAL A 41 6.66 11.25 -2.53
N LEU A 42 5.99 12.38 -2.72
CA LEU A 42 5.37 12.72 -4.00
C LEU A 42 6.47 13.03 -5.03
N LYS A 43 6.36 12.44 -6.23
CA LYS A 43 7.26 12.71 -7.35
C LYS A 43 6.58 13.55 -8.44
N SER A 44 5.26 13.42 -8.56
CA SER A 44 4.41 14.22 -9.44
C SER A 44 2.97 14.16 -8.93
N ASP A 45 2.04 14.83 -9.62
CA ASP A 45 0.61 14.80 -9.31
C ASP A 45 -0.02 13.40 -9.35
N THR A 46 0.63 12.45 -10.04
CA THR A 46 0.09 11.08 -10.22
C THR A 46 1.03 9.98 -9.77
N THR A 47 2.21 10.31 -9.23
CA THR A 47 3.21 9.30 -8.83
C THR A 47 3.85 9.64 -7.49
N PHE A 48 4.02 8.64 -6.66
CA PHE A 48 4.68 8.76 -5.37
C PHE A 48 5.45 7.49 -5.02
N GLU A 49 6.36 7.58 -4.08
CA GLU A 49 7.08 6.43 -3.53
C GLU A 49 6.65 6.23 -2.09
N MET A 50 6.30 4.99 -1.72
CA MET A 50 6.22 4.59 -0.32
C MET A 50 7.57 4.00 0.08
N ILE A 51 8.16 4.51 1.14
CA ILE A 51 9.40 4.02 1.73
C ILE A 51 9.00 3.32 3.03
N ALA A 52 9.08 2.00 3.06
CA ALA A 52 8.78 1.22 4.26
C ALA A 52 9.89 1.35 5.31
N ALA A 53 9.59 1.02 6.58
CA ALA A 53 10.56 1.09 7.68
C ALA A 53 11.85 0.27 7.46
N ASN A 54 11.81 -0.75 6.60
CA ASN A 54 12.98 -1.53 6.17
C ASN A 54 13.75 -0.89 4.99
N ASN A 55 13.50 0.39 4.68
CA ASN A 55 14.03 1.14 3.54
C ASN A 55 13.67 0.58 2.16
N GLN A 56 12.69 -0.31 2.07
CA GLN A 56 12.17 -0.75 0.79
C GLN A 56 11.39 0.38 0.11
N VAL A 57 11.80 0.75 -1.09
CA VAL A 57 11.10 1.70 -1.95
C VAL A 57 10.05 0.96 -2.76
N LEU A 58 8.80 1.42 -2.67
CA LEU A 58 7.64 0.88 -3.35
C LEU A 58 7.08 1.96 -4.26
N PRO A 59 7.31 1.87 -5.59
CA PRO A 59 6.77 2.81 -6.55
C PRO A 59 5.24 2.73 -6.58
N CYS A 60 4.60 3.89 -6.55
CA CYS A 60 3.15 4.01 -6.57
C CYS A 60 2.66 4.98 -7.67
N LYS A 61 1.52 4.65 -8.26
CA LYS A 61 0.83 5.48 -9.26
C LYS A 61 -0.61 5.70 -8.86
N ILE A 62 -1.02 6.96 -8.71
CA ILE A 62 -2.39 7.37 -8.43
C ILE A 62 -3.20 7.22 -9.72
N THR A 63 -4.28 6.44 -9.67
CA THR A 63 -5.20 6.25 -10.81
C THR A 63 -6.54 6.93 -10.58
N ARG A 64 -6.87 7.26 -9.33
CA ARG A 64 -8.05 8.05 -8.99
C ARG A 64 -7.83 8.81 -7.70
N LEU A 65 -8.09 10.11 -7.71
CA LEU A 65 -8.13 10.94 -6.51
C LEU A 65 -9.38 11.81 -6.57
N THR A 66 -10.33 11.53 -5.67
CA THR A 66 -11.60 12.24 -5.55
C THR A 66 -11.92 12.45 -4.07
N PRO A 67 -12.84 13.37 -3.72
CA PRO A 67 -13.23 13.56 -2.32
C PRO A 67 -13.77 12.31 -1.61
N ALA A 68 -14.22 11.30 -2.35
CA ALA A 68 -14.80 10.06 -1.83
C ALA A 68 -13.88 8.82 -1.96
N ALA A 69 -12.85 8.90 -2.79
CA ALA A 69 -12.00 7.75 -3.08
C ALA A 69 -10.59 8.14 -3.50
N PHE A 70 -9.62 7.40 -3.00
CA PHE A 70 -8.23 7.41 -3.42
C PHE A 70 -7.84 6.02 -3.92
N THR A 71 -7.43 5.90 -5.17
CA THR A 71 -7.00 4.64 -5.79
C THR A 71 -5.59 4.79 -6.33
N PHE A 72 -4.72 3.87 -5.96
CA PHE A 72 -3.35 3.83 -6.44
C PHE A 72 -2.88 2.40 -6.67
N HIS A 73 -1.95 2.26 -7.60
CA HIS A 73 -1.25 1.03 -7.89
C HIS A 73 0.08 1.06 -7.15
N ARG A 74 0.50 -0.05 -6.57
CA ARG A 74 1.81 -0.24 -5.93
C ARG A 74 2.53 -1.38 -6.59
N THR A 75 3.79 -1.13 -6.93
CA THR A 75 4.63 -2.08 -7.64
C THR A 75 5.65 -2.68 -6.68
N THR A 76 5.85 -4.00 -6.72
CA THR A 76 6.87 -4.69 -5.93
C THR A 76 7.66 -5.63 -6.80
N SER A 77 8.98 -5.47 -6.83
CA SER A 77 9.87 -6.42 -7.50
C SER A 77 9.76 -7.79 -6.84
N THR A 78 9.77 -8.84 -7.66
CA THR A 78 9.71 -10.22 -7.20
C THR A 78 10.58 -11.11 -8.09
N LEU A 79 10.77 -12.37 -7.69
CA LEU A 79 11.36 -13.40 -8.54
C LEU A 79 10.30 -14.48 -8.78
N PHE A 80 9.95 -14.73 -10.03
CA PHE A 80 9.18 -15.89 -10.45
C PHE A 80 10.09 -17.12 -10.47
N ASP A 81 9.63 -18.24 -9.91
CA ASP A 81 10.37 -19.49 -9.77
C ASP A 81 11.75 -19.34 -9.06
N GLY A 82 11.89 -18.31 -8.23
CA GLY A 82 13.09 -18.04 -7.45
C GLY A 82 14.27 -17.43 -8.23
N ILE A 83 14.17 -17.27 -9.55
CA ILE A 83 15.29 -16.75 -10.38
C ILE A 83 14.87 -15.74 -11.45
N THR A 84 13.62 -15.76 -11.93
CA THR A 84 13.19 -14.89 -13.03
C THR A 84 12.70 -13.54 -12.50
N PRO A 85 13.33 -12.40 -12.82
CA PRO A 85 12.86 -11.11 -12.37
C PRO A 85 11.42 -10.84 -12.81
N GLY A 86 10.63 -10.36 -11.87
CA GLY A 86 9.21 -10.16 -12.02
C GLY A 86 8.72 -8.94 -11.27
N THR A 87 7.45 -8.62 -11.46
CA THR A 87 6.82 -7.50 -10.77
C THR A 87 5.39 -7.86 -10.39
N ILE A 88 5.03 -7.57 -9.15
CA ILE A 88 3.65 -7.67 -8.65
C ILE A 88 3.08 -6.26 -8.58
N GLU A 89 2.03 -6.01 -9.36
CA GLU A 89 1.21 -4.80 -9.24
C GLU A 89 0.01 -5.08 -8.32
N ARG A 90 -0.19 -4.24 -7.32
CA ARG A 90 -1.34 -4.30 -6.40
C ARG A 90 -2.16 -3.02 -6.52
N ILE A 91 -3.48 -3.15 -6.61
CA ILE A 91 -4.40 -2.01 -6.68
C ILE A 91 -5.02 -1.81 -5.30
N PHE A 92 -4.87 -0.60 -4.75
CA PHE A 92 -5.45 -0.20 -3.48
C PHE A 92 -6.56 0.82 -3.72
N ILE A 93 -7.75 0.57 -3.17
CA ILE A 93 -8.90 1.46 -3.24
C ILE A 93 -9.26 1.86 -1.82
N LEU A 94 -8.93 3.09 -1.44
CA LEU A 94 -9.36 3.69 -0.19
C LEU A 94 -10.67 4.41 -0.45
N LYS A 95 -11.71 4.03 0.28
CA LYS A 95 -13.01 4.70 0.30
C LYS A 95 -13.13 5.45 1.63
N LYS A 96 -13.78 6.62 1.59
CA LYS A 96 -14.25 7.26 2.82
C LYS A 96 -15.33 6.42 3.51
#